data_AF-A0A952P455-F1
#
_entry.id   AF-A0A952P455-F1
#
_cell.length_a   1.000
_cell.length_b   1.000
_cell.length_c   1.000
_cell.angle_alpha   90.00
_cell.angle_beta   90.00
_cell.angle_gamma   90.00
#
_symmetry.space_group_name_H-M   'P 1'
#
loop_
_entity.id
_entity.type
_entity.pdbx_description
1 polymer ?
#
loop_
_entity_poly.entity_id
_entity_poly.type
_entity_poly.pdbx_seq_one_letter_code
_entity_poly.pdbx_strand_id
1 'polypeptide(L)'
;MIDLGNSYFALLIGGVALFLYGMMIASNALEKLMSGRITGLMTKLSTNQFLAIVTGVSLTTLLQSSGAVTSMLVGLGSARVVTLRQVMGVIIGAAIGSTITVQLISLDISSFALPVFAVAFFVYFQAKKPGIKNISLVLMGFALLFIGMKTISLSAHHFA
;
A
#
# COMPACT_ATOMS: atom_id res chain seq x y z
N MET A 1 20.87 -5.91 -32.27
CA MET A 1 20.79 -7.18 -31.54
C MET A 1 21.07 -6.85 -30.09
N ILE A 2 20.06 -6.86 -29.23
CA ILE A 2 20.25 -6.66 -27.78
C ILE A 2 20.53 -8.06 -27.22
N ASP A 3 21.70 -8.28 -26.64
CA ASP A 3 22.10 -9.56 -26.06
C ASP A 3 21.14 -9.99 -24.93
N LEU A 4 20.37 -11.05 -25.17
CA LEU A 4 19.32 -11.52 -24.27
C LEU A 4 19.87 -12.04 -22.92
N GLY A 5 21.15 -12.39 -22.80
CA GLY A 5 21.76 -12.81 -21.52
C GLY A 5 21.87 -11.69 -20.48
N ASN A 6 22.23 -10.48 -20.91
CA ASN A 6 22.27 -9.28 -20.05
C ASN A 6 20.86 -8.68 -19.83
N SER A 7 19.90 -9.10 -20.64
CA SER A 7 18.53 -8.59 -20.64
C SER A 7 17.71 -9.08 -19.45
N TYR A 8 17.94 -10.29 -18.94
CA TYR A 8 17.18 -10.82 -17.81
C TYR A 8 17.52 -10.16 -16.47
N PHE A 9 18.80 -9.84 -16.25
CA PHE A 9 19.22 -9.08 -15.07
C PHE A 9 18.67 -7.64 -15.13
N ALA A 10 18.71 -7.02 -16.32
CA ALA A 10 18.08 -5.72 -16.55
C ALA A 10 16.56 -5.75 -16.35
N LEU A 11 15.88 -6.82 -16.77
CA LEU A 11 14.45 -7.03 -16.55
C LEU A 11 14.11 -7.24 -15.08
N LEU A 12 14.96 -7.93 -14.32
CA LEU A 12 14.79 -8.11 -12.88
C LEU A 12 14.89 -6.76 -12.15
N ILE A 13 15.95 -5.98 -12.43
CA ILE A 13 16.12 -4.64 -11.86
C ILE A 13 14.98 -3.72 -12.29
N GLY A 14 14.58 -3.75 -13.55
CA GLY A 14 13.45 -2.97 -14.07
C GLY A 14 12.12 -3.36 -13.41
N GLY A 15 11.88 -4.65 -13.21
CA GLY A 15 10.71 -5.18 -12.51
C GLY A 15 10.66 -4.73 -11.05
N VAL A 16 11.79 -4.78 -10.34
CA VAL A 16 11.91 -4.26 -8.97
C VAL A 16 11.68 -2.75 -8.92
N ALA A 17 12.27 -1.99 -9.85
CA ALA A 17 12.08 -0.54 -9.92
C ALA A 17 10.60 -0.17 -10.17
N LEU A 18 9.93 -0.84 -11.11
CA LEU A 18 8.50 -0.65 -11.38
C LEU A 18 7.64 -1.03 -10.18
N PHE A 19 7.96 -2.13 -9.51
CA PHE A 19 7.26 -2.58 -8.31
C PHE A 19 7.36 -1.55 -7.17
N LEU A 20 8.57 -1.11 -6.85
CA LEU A 20 8.82 -0.11 -5.81
C LEU A 20 8.18 1.24 -6.15
N TYR A 21 8.28 1.68 -7.41
CA TYR A 21 7.68 2.94 -7.85
C TYR A 21 6.15 2.90 -7.81
N GLY A 22 5.55 1.79 -8.26
CA GLY A 22 4.11 1.56 -8.16
C GLY A 22 3.61 1.62 -6.72
N MET A 23 4.30 0.94 -5.81
CA MET A 23 4.01 1.02 -4.36
C MET A 23 4.13 2.44 -3.82
N MET A 24 5.19 3.17 -4.17
CA MET A 24 5.38 4.55 -3.71
C MET A 24 4.24 5.47 -4.15
N ILE A 25 3.82 5.40 -5.42
CA ILE A 25 2.70 6.19 -5.92
C ILE A 25 1.41 5.82 -5.19
N ALA A 26 1.12 4.51 -5.06
CA ALA A 26 -0.09 4.04 -4.42
C ALA A 26 -0.17 4.51 -2.96
N SER A 27 0.91 4.33 -2.20
CA SER A 27 1.00 4.75 -0.80
C SER A 27 0.79 6.26 -0.65
N ASN A 28 1.49 7.08 -1.42
CA ASN A 28 1.38 8.54 -1.35
C ASN A 28 -0.01 9.05 -1.74
N ALA A 29 -0.63 8.42 -2.74
CA ALA A 29 -1.97 8.81 -3.20
C ALA A 29 -3.06 8.38 -2.20
N LEU A 30 -2.91 7.19 -1.59
CA LEU A 30 -3.81 6.70 -0.55
C LEU A 30 -3.71 7.55 0.72
N GLU A 31 -2.49 7.91 1.13
CA GLU A 31 -2.25 8.82 2.25
C GLU A 31 -2.94 10.18 2.02
N LYS A 32 -2.80 10.76 0.82
CA LYS A 32 -3.48 12.03 0.48
C LYS A 32 -5.00 11.94 0.50
N LEU A 33 -5.58 10.80 0.10
CA LEU A 33 -7.03 10.58 0.18
C LEU A 33 -7.53 10.45 1.62
N MET A 34 -6.67 9.97 2.51
CA MET A 34 -7.04 9.47 3.83
C MET A 34 -6.50 10.32 4.97
N SER A 35 -5.67 11.33 4.69
CA SER A 35 -5.05 12.24 5.67
C SER A 35 -6.05 12.86 6.65
N GLY A 36 -7.23 13.28 6.17
CA GLY A 36 -8.31 13.79 7.02
C GLY A 36 -9.06 12.71 7.82
N ARG A 37 -8.99 11.44 7.41
CA ARG A 37 -9.66 10.30 8.08
C ARG A 37 -8.83 9.73 9.22
N ILE A 38 -7.50 9.84 9.16
CA ILE A 38 -6.59 9.38 10.23
C ILE A 38 -6.90 10.09 11.54
N THR A 39 -7.08 11.42 11.52
CA THR A 39 -7.46 12.20 12.71
C THR A 39 -8.81 11.76 13.26
N GLY A 40 -9.79 11.50 12.39
CA GLY A 40 -11.10 10.98 12.79
C GLY A 40 -11.04 9.59 13.44
N LEU A 41 -10.20 8.70 12.92
CA LEU A 41 -9.97 7.38 13.53
C LEU A 41 -9.30 7.48 14.90
N MET A 42 -8.38 8.43 15.08
CA MET A 42 -7.77 8.70 16.39
C MET A 42 -8.78 9.24 17.41
N THR A 43 -9.73 10.09 17.01
CA THR A 43 -10.80 10.55 17.93
C THR A 43 -11.77 9.44 18.33
N LYS A 44 -11.90 8.40 17.49
CA LYS A 44 -12.74 7.23 17.75
C LYS A 44 -12.00 6.11 18.48
N LEU A 45 -10.75 6.35 18.88
CA LEU A 45 -9.95 5.37 19.61
C LEU A 45 -10.54 5.17 21.02
N SER A 46 -11.41 4.17 21.12
CA SER A 46 -12.13 3.82 22.34
C SER A 46 -11.26 2.96 23.26
N THR A 47 -11.62 2.91 24.54
CA THR A 47 -11.02 2.00 25.54
C THR A 47 -11.31 0.52 25.24
N ASN A 48 -12.26 0.24 24.33
CA ASN A 48 -12.59 -1.12 23.92
C ASN A 48 -11.47 -1.73 23.05
N GLN A 49 -10.95 -2.87 23.50
CA GLN A 49 -9.88 -3.61 22.84
C GLN A 49 -10.23 -4.02 21.40
N PHE A 50 -11.49 -4.39 21.14
CA PHE A 50 -11.92 -4.76 19.80
C PHE A 50 -11.87 -3.56 18.84
N LEU A 51 -12.32 -2.38 19.30
CA LEU A 51 -12.24 -1.15 18.52
C LEU A 51 -10.78 -0.71 18.28
N ALA A 52 -9.88 -0.94 19.24
CA ALA A 52 -8.45 -0.67 19.06
C ALA A 52 -7.86 -1.55 17.95
N ILE A 53 -8.19 -2.84 17.89
CA ILE A 53 -7.76 -3.75 16.82
C ILE A 53 -8.30 -3.29 15.45
N VAL A 54 -9.60 -3.01 15.34
CA VAL A 54 -10.20 -2.53 14.09
C VAL A 54 -9.57 -1.21 13.63
N THR A 55 -9.26 -0.32 14.58
CA THR A 55 -8.57 0.94 14.29
C THR A 55 -7.15 0.68 13.78
N GLY A 56 -6.43 -0.29 14.34
CA GLY A 56 -5.11 -0.72 13.86
C GLY A 56 -5.14 -1.29 12.45
N VAL A 57 -6.08 -2.20 12.17
CA VAL A 57 -6.29 -2.76 10.82
C VAL A 57 -6.54 -1.62 9.84
N SER A 58 -7.44 -0.70 10.19
CA SER A 58 -7.77 0.45 9.35
C SER A 58 -6.53 1.33 9.15
N LEU A 59 -5.86 1.74 10.23
CA LEU A 59 -4.72 2.64 10.17
C LEU A 59 -3.56 2.08 9.35
N THR A 60 -3.26 0.78 9.46
CA THR A 60 -2.23 0.13 8.63
C THR A 60 -2.67 -0.07 7.19
N THR A 61 -3.94 -0.38 6.94
CA THR A 61 -4.44 -0.45 5.55
C THR A 61 -4.35 0.92 4.88
N LEU A 62 -4.58 1.99 5.63
CA LEU A 62 -4.53 3.37 5.14
C LEU A 62 -3.09 3.88 4.95
N LEU A 63 -2.22 3.64 5.94
CA LEU A 63 -0.83 4.10 5.92
C LEU A 63 0.11 3.17 5.16
N GLN A 64 -0.32 1.93 4.85
CA GLN A 64 0.46 0.82 4.27
C GLN A 64 1.76 0.44 5.00
N SER A 65 2.16 1.19 6.01
CA SER A 65 3.37 0.99 6.80
C SER A 65 2.98 0.67 8.24
N SER A 66 2.99 -0.61 8.58
CA SER A 66 2.83 -1.05 9.98
C SER A 66 3.92 -0.47 10.87
N GLY A 67 5.14 -0.27 10.34
CA GLY A 67 6.23 0.43 11.03
C GLY A 67 5.86 1.86 11.42
N ALA A 68 5.35 2.67 10.48
CA ALA A 68 4.92 4.03 10.76
C ALA A 68 3.78 4.10 11.78
N VAL A 69 2.83 3.15 11.71
CA VAL A 69 1.73 3.03 12.68
C VAL A 69 2.28 2.75 14.08
N THR A 70 3.20 1.79 14.21
CA THR A 70 3.78 1.42 15.51
C THR A 70 4.59 2.57 16.12
N SER A 71 5.41 3.27 15.34
CA SER A 71 6.20 4.41 15.84
C SER A 71 5.32 5.56 16.31
N MET A 72 4.24 5.85 15.58
CA MET A 72 3.25 6.86 15.97
C MET A 72 2.61 6.50 17.33
N LEU A 73 2.17 5.25 17.50
CA LEU A 73 1.51 4.81 18.72
C LEU A 73 2.45 4.79 19.93
N VAL A 74 3.71 4.39 19.75
CA VAL A 74 4.74 4.46 20.81
C VAL A 74 4.96 5.91 21.24
N GLY A 75 4.99 6.85 20.29
CA GLY A 75 5.07 8.29 20.57
C GLY A 75 3.87 8.80 21.37
N LEU A 76 2.65 8.46 20.94
CA LEU A 76 1.42 8.87 21.63
C LEU A 76 1.26 8.22 23.01
N GLY A 77 1.70 6.97 23.17
CA GLY A 77 1.73 6.28 24.47
C GLY A 77 2.72 6.91 25.43
N SER A 78 3.90 7.31 24.94
CA SER A 78 4.90 8.05 25.72
C SER A 78 4.39 9.41 26.18
N ALA A 79 3.60 10.08 25.33
CA ALA A 79 2.91 11.33 25.66
C ALA A 79 1.66 11.15 26.55
N ARG A 80 1.32 9.91 26.95
CA ARG A 80 0.11 9.55 27.73
C ARG A 80 -1.22 9.97 27.06
N VAL A 81 -1.20 10.19 25.75
CA VAL A 81 -2.41 10.52 24.96
C VAL A 81 -3.29 9.29 24.77
N VAL A 82 -2.68 8.11 24.73
CA VAL A 82 -3.32 6.80 24.60
C VAL A 82 -2.77 5.84 25.64
N THR A 83 -3.61 4.92 26.11
CA THR A 83 -3.21 3.93 27.11
C THR A 83 -2.38 2.81 26.48
N LEU A 84 -1.50 2.18 27.27
CA LEU A 84 -0.70 1.04 26.80
C LEU A 84 -1.58 -0.10 26.28
N ARG A 85 -2.73 -0.35 26.91
CA ARG A 85 -3.71 -1.34 26.47
C ARG A 85 -4.23 -1.04 25.06
N GLN A 86 -4.58 0.22 24.78
CA GLN A 86 -5.01 0.64 23.44
C GLN A 86 -3.88 0.51 22.43
N VAL A 87 -2.66 0.95 22.77
CA VAL A 87 -1.48 0.81 21.90
C VAL A 87 -1.27 -0.64 21.49
N MET A 88 -1.30 -1.58 22.43
CA MET A 88 -1.19 -3.00 22.13
C MET A 88 -2.31 -3.51 21.20
N GLY A 89 -3.55 -3.09 21.45
CA GLY A 89 -4.68 -3.45 20.58
C GLY A 89 -4.50 -2.97 19.14
N VAL A 90 -4.06 -1.72 18.95
CA VAL A 90 -3.82 -1.14 17.62
C VAL A 90 -2.61 -1.81 16.94
N ILE A 91 -1.56 -2.17 17.67
CA ILE A 91 -0.39 -2.89 17.11
C ILE A 91 -0.79 -4.28 16.60
N ILE A 92 -1.60 -5.02 17.36
CA ILE A 92 -2.14 -6.32 16.91
C ILE A 92 -2.98 -6.12 15.65
N GLY A 93 -3.85 -5.13 15.64
CA GLY A 93 -4.64 -4.77 14.45
C GLY A 93 -3.78 -4.38 13.25
N ALA A 94 -2.71 -3.63 13.46
CA ALA A 94 -1.77 -3.23 12.41
C ALA A 94 -1.13 -4.44 11.73
N ALA A 95 -0.66 -5.42 12.52
CA ALA A 95 -0.11 -6.67 11.99
C ALA A 95 -1.16 -7.44 11.16
N ILE A 96 -2.40 -7.53 11.63
CA ILE A 96 -3.51 -8.14 10.87
C ILE A 96 -3.75 -7.38 9.55
N GLY A 97 -3.76 -6.05 9.56
CA GLY A 97 -3.94 -5.23 8.35
C GLY A 97 -2.86 -5.49 7.29
N SER A 98 -1.61 -5.66 7.70
CA SER A 98 -0.51 -6.02 6.77
C SER A 98 -0.78 -7.37 6.08
N THR A 99 -1.30 -8.36 6.80
CA THR A 99 -1.63 -9.68 6.21
C THR A 99 -2.77 -9.58 5.18
N ILE A 100 -3.79 -8.76 5.45
CA ILE A 100 -4.90 -8.54 4.50
C ILE A 100 -4.37 -7.93 3.20
N THR A 101 -3.45 -6.97 3.30
CA THR A 101 -2.84 -6.33 2.12
C THR A 101 -2.07 -7.33 1.26
N VAL A 102 -1.27 -8.19 1.89
CA VAL A 102 -0.54 -9.27 1.18
C VAL A 102 -1.50 -10.28 0.57
N GLN A 103 -2.56 -10.67 1.28
CA GLN A 103 -3.55 -11.61 0.77
C GLN A 103 -4.29 -11.05 -0.45
N LEU A 104 -4.61 -9.76 -0.45
CA LEU A 104 -5.23 -9.07 -1.59
C LEU A 104 -4.30 -9.05 -2.83
N ILE A 105 -2.99 -8.85 -2.63
CA ILE A 105 -1.99 -8.91 -3.70
C ILE A 105 -1.83 -10.34 -4.22
N SER A 106 -2.00 -11.35 -3.37
CA SER A 106 -1.91 -12.77 -3.75
C SER A 106 -3.11 -13.26 -4.56
N LEU A 107 -4.23 -12.54 -4.59
CA LEU A 107 -5.31 -12.82 -5.53
C LEU A 107 -4.78 -12.45 -6.94
N ASP A 108 -4.80 -13.41 -7.86
CA ASP A 108 -4.13 -13.32 -9.17
C ASP A 108 -4.79 -12.31 -10.13
N ILE A 109 -4.69 -11.02 -9.78
CA ILE A 109 -5.26 -9.88 -10.50
C ILE A 109 -4.25 -9.33 -11.51
N SER A 110 -3.04 -9.91 -11.56
CA SER A 110 -1.93 -9.51 -12.42
C SER A 110 -2.31 -9.42 -13.90
N SER A 111 -3.24 -10.27 -14.36
CA SER A 111 -3.74 -10.27 -15.74
C SER A 111 -4.55 -9.02 -16.11
N PHE A 112 -5.17 -8.36 -15.13
CA PHE A 112 -5.95 -7.13 -15.33
C PHE A 112 -5.15 -5.85 -15.05
N ALA A 113 -3.88 -5.96 -14.63
CA ALA A 113 -3.08 -4.80 -14.27
C ALA A 113 -2.92 -3.80 -15.43
N LEU A 114 -2.62 -4.30 -16.64
CA LEU A 114 -2.42 -3.45 -17.83
C LEU A 114 -3.68 -2.65 -18.25
N PRO A 115 -4.87 -3.27 -18.41
CA PRO A 115 -6.07 -2.51 -18.73
C PRO A 115 -6.48 -1.55 -17.59
N VAL A 116 -6.29 -1.94 -16.32
CA VAL A 116 -6.54 -1.03 -15.18
C VAL A 116 -5.61 0.18 -15.22
N PHE A 117 -4.33 0.00 -15.54
CA PHE A 117 -3.39 1.10 -15.71
C PHE A 117 -3.83 2.06 -16.81
N ALA A 118 -4.21 1.54 -17.98
CA ALA A 118 -4.63 2.36 -19.12
C ALA A 118 -5.87 3.20 -18.81
N VAL A 119 -6.89 2.60 -18.18
CA VAL A 119 -8.10 3.31 -17.76
C VAL A 119 -7.78 4.35 -16.70
N ALA A 120 -7.02 3.98 -15.66
CA ALA A 120 -6.66 4.90 -14.59
C ALA A 120 -5.80 6.07 -15.07
N PHE A 121 -4.91 5.85 -16.04
CA PHE A 121 -4.14 6.90 -16.69
C PHE A 121 -5.04 7.89 -17.46
N PHE A 122 -6.01 7.38 -18.22
CA PHE A 122 -6.95 8.23 -18.95
C PHE A 122 -7.83 9.06 -18.00
N VAL A 123 -8.35 8.43 -16.93
CA VAL A 123 -9.13 9.10 -15.90
C VAL A 123 -8.27 10.14 -15.16
N TYR A 124 -7.01 9.85 -14.85
CA TYR A 124 -6.10 10.81 -14.21
C TYR A 124 -5.93 12.09 -15.04
N PHE A 125 -5.81 11.97 -16.36
CA PHE A 125 -5.63 13.11 -17.25
C PHE A 125 -6.91 13.93 -17.42
N GLN A 126 -8.08 13.28 -17.39
CA GLN A 126 -9.38 13.91 -17.58
C GLN A 126 -9.99 14.45 -16.27
N ALA A 127 -9.53 13.96 -15.10
CA ALA A 127 -10.05 14.32 -13.80
C ALA A 127 -9.65 15.74 -13.38
N LYS A 128 -10.64 16.61 -13.22
CA LYS A 128 -10.47 17.97 -12.66
C LYS A 128 -10.52 18.01 -11.13
N LYS A 129 -11.16 17.02 -10.49
CA LYS A 129 -11.31 16.96 -9.02
C LYS A 129 -10.11 16.27 -8.37
N PRO A 130 -9.53 16.81 -7.28
CA PRO A 130 -8.36 16.25 -6.62
C PRO A 130 -8.60 14.85 -6.05
N GLY A 131 -9.82 14.56 -5.57
CA GLY A 131 -10.17 13.22 -5.07
C GLY A 131 -10.12 12.13 -6.15
N ILE A 132 -10.70 12.38 -7.31
CA ILE A 132 -10.70 11.42 -8.43
C ILE A 132 -9.28 11.23 -8.96
N LYS A 133 -8.49 12.31 -9.00
CA LYS A 133 -7.09 12.29 -9.41
C LYS A 133 -6.24 11.39 -8.49
N ASN A 134 -6.41 11.51 -7.18
CA ASN A 134 -5.70 10.65 -6.22
C ASN A 134 -6.18 9.19 -6.29
N ILE A 135 -7.48 8.93 -6.49
CA ILE A 135 -7.97 7.55 -6.69
C ILE A 135 -7.36 6.93 -7.95
N SER A 136 -7.23 7.71 -9.03
CA SER A 136 -6.60 7.27 -10.27
C SER A 136 -5.12 6.94 -10.04
N LEU A 137 -4.40 7.75 -9.27
CA LEU A 137 -3.02 7.47 -8.87
C LEU A 137 -2.89 6.19 -8.04
N VAL A 138 -3.83 5.93 -7.11
CA VAL A 138 -3.86 4.67 -6.35
C VAL A 138 -3.97 3.48 -7.30
N LEU A 139 -4.94 3.51 -8.23
CA LEU A 139 -5.14 2.44 -9.20
C LEU A 139 -3.94 2.25 -10.14
N MET A 140 -3.34 3.35 -10.62
CA MET A 140 -2.12 3.31 -11.42
C MET A 140 -0.94 2.70 -10.66
N GLY A 141 -0.76 3.09 -9.39
CA GLY A 141 0.31 2.57 -8.53
C GLY A 141 0.17 1.08 -8.29
N PHE A 142 -1.04 0.59 -7.97
CA PHE A 142 -1.32 -0.84 -7.87
C PHE A 142 -1.09 -1.58 -9.19
N ALA A 143 -1.52 -1.01 -10.31
CA ALA A 143 -1.29 -1.63 -11.61
C ALA A 143 0.21 -1.74 -11.96
N LEU A 144 1.00 -0.70 -11.71
CA LEU A 144 2.46 -0.73 -11.87
C LEU A 144 3.12 -1.75 -10.93
N LEU A 145 2.65 -1.85 -9.69
CA LEU A 145 3.07 -2.85 -8.72
C LEU A 145 2.89 -4.27 -9.30
N PHE A 146 1.70 -4.61 -9.80
CA PHE A 146 1.43 -5.92 -10.38
C PHE A 146 2.22 -6.19 -11.67
N ILE A 147 2.41 -5.17 -12.52
CA ILE A 147 3.25 -5.28 -13.73
C ILE A 147 4.71 -5.56 -13.34
N GLY A 148 5.23 -4.86 -12.31
CA GLY A 148 6.55 -5.11 -11.73
C GLY A 148 6.69 -6.54 -11.21
N MET A 149 5.72 -7.02 -10.41
CA MET A 149 5.69 -8.40 -9.92
C MET A 149 5.71 -9.44 -11.04
N LYS A 150 4.88 -9.26 -12.08
CA LYS A 150 4.86 -10.15 -13.24
C LYS A 150 6.21 -10.16 -13.96
N THR A 151 6.86 -9.00 -14.08
CA THR A 151 8.17 -8.87 -14.72
C THR A 151 9.25 -9.57 -13.90
N ILE A 152 9.23 -9.43 -12.58
CA ILE A 152 10.13 -10.15 -11.65
C ILE A 152 9.93 -11.66 -11.80
N SER A 153 8.68 -12.14 -11.74
CA SER A 153 8.36 -13.57 -11.86
C SER A 153 8.84 -14.16 -13.20
N LEU A 154 8.62 -13.46 -14.32
CA LEU A 154 9.10 -13.88 -15.64
C LEU A 154 10.63 -13.96 -15.70
N SER A 155 11.33 -13.00 -15.08
CA SER A 155 12.80 -13.03 -15.02
C SER A 155 13.33 -14.14 -14.12
N ALA A 156 12.68 -14.42 -12.99
CA ALA A 156 13.13 -15.38 -12.00
C ALA A 156 13.05 -16.84 -12.50
N HIS A 157 12.06 -17.18 -13.32
CA HIS A 157 11.94 -18.51 -13.94
C HIS A 157 13.11 -18.87 -14.88
N HIS A 158 13.90 -17.90 -15.31
CA HIS A 158 15.08 -18.15 -16.14
C HIS A 158 16.36 -18.39 -15.31
N PHE A 159 16.34 -18.06 -14.02
CA PHE A 159 17.46 -18.26 -13.08
C PHE A 159 17.29 -19.48 -12.16
N ALA A 160 16.13 -20.14 -12.20
CA ALA A 160 15.79 -21.35 -11.44
C ALA A 160 15.89 -22.60 -12.30
#